data_AF-A0A7Y9VZD4-F1
#
_entry.id   AF-A0A7Y9VZD4-F1
#
_cell.length_a   1.000
_cell.length_b   1.000
_cell.length_c   1.000
_cell.angle_alpha   90.00
_cell.angle_beta   90.00
_cell.angle_gamma   90.00
#
_symmetry.space_group_name_H-M   'P 1'
#
loop_
_entity.id
_entity.type
_entity.pdbx_description
1 polymer ?
#
loop_
_entity_poly.entity_id
_entity_poly.type
_entity_poly.pdbx_seq_one_letter_code
_entity_poly.pdbx_strand_id
1 'polypeptide(L)'
;MERDDPAVEVNINFTNEETNNNIEILEVKRQTSYSEDIHYLLIETKLKSSTWSLQGTPNSSSRITVRATYLYGSRGGFRSGQFISEMGGELNYSRRSVKLTNGSVMIDSSMRGLHVGTYLFHKIVSWAKQFDPSFTVVPISVISGDAEGANKDRRNKLYTNSGIRFIWDGAEGMGGQSDPTLKISELIPYANWPNITRNHDMSALDKIWRDFSTLKEKSRGLRASKRYYRREYETITSRLRAIAGFLNFPGYILCILLGLAIGKALGWYQGF
;
A
#
# COMPACT_ATOMS: atom_id res chain seq x y z
N MET A 1 3.81 29.87 49.26
CA MET A 1 3.53 30.96 48.32
C MET A 1 3.30 30.31 46.97
N GLU A 2 2.08 29.83 46.79
CA GLU A 2 1.63 29.07 45.62
C GLU A 2 1.28 30.09 44.54
N ARG A 3 1.89 29.94 43.35
CA ARG A 3 1.77 30.91 42.26
C ARG A 3 0.52 30.54 41.48
N ASP A 4 -0.56 31.26 41.73
CA ASP A 4 -1.86 31.10 41.08
C ASP A 4 -1.78 31.78 39.70
N ASP A 5 -1.26 31.06 38.70
CA ASP A 5 -1.21 31.55 37.32
C ASP A 5 -2.63 31.49 36.73
N PRO A 6 -3.22 32.62 36.28
CA PRO A 6 -4.58 32.64 35.78
C PRO A 6 -4.70 31.81 34.49
N ALA A 7 -5.74 30.97 34.43
CA ALA A 7 -6.06 30.19 33.25
C ALA A 7 -6.27 31.11 32.04
N VAL A 8 -5.36 31.02 31.06
CA VAL A 8 -5.48 31.75 29.80
C VAL A 8 -6.62 31.13 28.99
N GLU A 9 -7.77 31.80 28.95
CA GLU A 9 -8.87 31.40 28.06
C GLU A 9 -8.48 31.66 26.61
N VAL A 10 -8.23 30.57 25.87
CA VAL A 10 -7.89 30.62 24.45
C VAL A 10 -9.16 30.45 23.63
N ASN A 11 -9.73 31.56 23.16
CA ASN A 11 -10.89 31.54 22.26
C ASN A 11 -10.45 31.21 20.82
N ILE A 12 -10.85 30.04 20.33
CA ILE A 12 -10.61 29.55 18.95
C ILE A 12 -11.94 29.49 18.22
N ASN A 13 -12.09 30.29 17.16
CA ASN A 13 -13.28 30.27 16.31
C ASN A 13 -12.96 29.60 14.97
N PHE A 14 -13.58 28.45 14.68
CA PHE A 14 -13.46 27.78 13.38
C PHE A 14 -14.43 28.44 12.38
N THR A 15 -13.92 28.75 11.18
CA THR A 15 -14.72 29.45 10.15
C THR A 15 -15.05 28.56 8.95
N ASN A 16 -14.14 27.69 8.51
CA ASN A 16 -14.37 26.80 7.36
C ASN A 16 -13.40 25.61 7.35
N GLU A 17 -13.86 24.44 6.90
CA GLU A 17 -13.04 23.27 6.58
C GLU A 17 -13.44 22.74 5.19
N GLU A 18 -12.49 22.78 4.25
CA GLU A 18 -12.68 22.29 2.88
C GLU A 18 -11.82 21.05 2.64
N THR A 19 -12.41 20.00 2.09
CA THR A 19 -11.70 18.79 1.66
C THR A 19 -11.93 18.54 0.17
N ASN A 20 -10.85 18.46 -0.60
CA ASN A 20 -10.88 18.11 -2.02
C ASN A 20 -10.09 16.83 -2.27
N ASN A 21 -10.69 15.87 -2.97
CA ASN A 21 -10.07 14.59 -3.30
C ASN A 21 -10.00 14.45 -4.83
N ASN A 22 -8.81 14.17 -5.34
CA ASN A 22 -8.56 13.86 -6.74
C ASN A 22 -7.90 12.48 -6.87
N ILE A 23 -8.28 11.74 -7.91
CA ILE A 23 -7.79 10.39 -8.18
C ILE A 23 -7.28 10.32 -9.60
N GLU A 24 -6.08 9.77 -9.78
CA GLU A 24 -5.44 9.57 -11.08
C GLU A 24 -4.91 8.14 -11.18
N ILE A 25 -4.99 7.54 -12.38
CA ILE A 25 -4.31 6.27 -12.66
C ILE A 25 -3.07 6.57 -13.51
N LEU A 26 -1.93 6.09 -13.05
CA LEU A 26 -0.67 6.19 -13.77
C LEU A 26 -0.31 4.85 -14.37
N GLU A 27 0.12 4.88 -15.62
CA GLU A 27 0.90 3.82 -16.23
C GLU A 27 2.39 4.11 -16.00
N VAL A 28 3.08 3.17 -15.39
CA VAL A 28 4.50 3.26 -15.02
C VAL A 28 5.24 2.13 -15.72
N LYS A 29 6.09 2.50 -16.67
CA LYS A 29 6.89 1.58 -17.47
C LYS A 29 8.23 1.32 -16.78
N ARG A 30 8.67 0.08 -16.83
CA ARG A 30 10.01 -0.38 -16.47
C ARG A 30 10.59 -1.07 -17.68
N GLN A 31 11.64 -0.49 -18.24
CA GLN A 31 12.43 -1.16 -19.25
C GLN A 31 13.49 -2.03 -18.56
N THR A 32 13.48 -3.32 -18.87
CA THR A 32 14.59 -4.22 -18.57
C THR A 32 15.30 -4.59 -19.87
N SER A 33 16.45 -5.25 -19.78
CA SER A 33 17.19 -5.70 -20.97
C SER A 33 16.42 -6.68 -21.86
N TYR A 34 15.34 -7.29 -21.36
CA TYR A 34 14.62 -8.38 -22.04
C TYR A 34 13.09 -8.18 -22.13
N SER A 35 12.51 -7.25 -21.37
CA SER A 35 11.07 -6.99 -21.38
C SER A 35 10.73 -5.56 -20.94
N GLU A 36 9.60 -5.06 -21.43
CA GLU A 36 8.94 -3.87 -20.90
C GLU A 36 7.85 -4.30 -19.92
N ASP A 37 8.05 -3.96 -18.65
CA ASP A 37 7.07 -4.18 -17.60
C ASP A 37 6.21 -2.94 -17.41
N ILE A 38 4.89 -3.14 -17.33
CA ILE A 38 3.92 -2.05 -17.16
C ILE A 38 3.23 -2.22 -15.82
N HIS A 39 3.28 -1.17 -14.98
CA HIS A 39 2.64 -1.12 -13.69
C HIS A 39 1.62 0.00 -13.65
N TYR A 40 0.41 -0.29 -13.18
CA TYR A 40 -0.64 0.70 -12.97
C TYR A 40 -0.70 1.07 -11.50
N LEU A 41 -0.60 2.36 -11.21
CA LEU A 41 -0.67 2.92 -9.86
C LEU A 41 -1.90 3.83 -9.73
N LEU A 42 -2.61 3.70 -8.62
CA LEU A 42 -3.61 4.66 -8.18
C LEU A 42 -2.90 5.76 -7.40
N ILE A 43 -3.12 7.01 -7.81
CA ILE A 43 -2.66 8.18 -7.08
C ILE A 43 -3.87 8.90 -6.50
N GLU A 44 -3.94 8.95 -5.18
CA GLU A 44 -4.96 9.70 -4.45
C GLU A 44 -4.33 10.98 -3.92
N THR A 45 -4.84 12.13 -4.33
CA THR A 45 -4.45 13.45 -3.81
C THR A 45 -5.58 13.99 -2.94
N LYS A 46 -5.31 14.19 -1.67
CA LYS A 46 -6.24 14.77 -0.70
C LYS A 46 -5.72 16.13 -0.26
N LEU A 47 -6.54 17.16 -0.45
CA LEU A 47 -6.29 18.51 0.04
C LEU A 47 -7.27 18.78 1.17
N LYS A 48 -6.74 19.28 2.29
CA LYS A 48 -7.53 19.75 3.42
C LYS A 48 -7.11 21.17 3.74
N SER A 49 -8.05 22.10 3.76
CA SER A 49 -7.82 23.47 4.17
C SER A 49 -8.74 23.80 5.32
N SER A 50 -8.18 24.38 6.38
CA SER A 50 -8.93 24.80 7.56
C SER A 50 -8.57 26.23 7.87
N THR A 51 -9.58 27.06 8.11
CA THR A 51 -9.42 28.45 8.55
C THR A 51 -10.03 28.62 9.94
N TRP A 52 -9.30 29.27 10.83
CA TRP A 52 -9.74 29.57 12.18
C TRP A 52 -9.16 30.89 12.63
N SER A 53 -9.79 31.57 13.59
CA SER A 53 -9.23 32.76 14.21
C SER A 53 -8.87 32.48 15.66
N LEU A 54 -7.70 32.96 16.06
CA LEU A 54 -7.24 32.94 17.45
C LEU A 54 -7.20 34.39 17.92
N GLN A 55 -8.07 34.76 18.87
CA GLN A 55 -8.13 36.13 19.40
C GLN A 55 -8.22 37.21 18.29
N GLY A 56 -9.01 36.94 17.24
CA GLY A 56 -9.20 37.85 16.10
C GLY A 56 -8.12 37.80 15.01
N THR A 57 -7.01 37.07 15.23
CA THR A 57 -5.98 36.86 14.19
C THR A 57 -6.39 35.67 13.30
N PRO A 58 -6.60 35.86 11.98
CA PRO A 58 -6.94 34.77 11.09
C PRO A 58 -5.72 33.87 10.87
N ASN A 59 -5.92 32.58 11.10
CA ASN A 59 -4.98 31.51 10.83
C ASN A 59 -5.58 30.58 9.79
N SER A 60 -4.72 30.06 8.92
CA SER A 60 -5.08 29.01 7.99
C SER A 60 -3.99 27.94 7.98
N SER A 61 -4.44 26.71 7.85
CA SER A 61 -3.57 25.58 7.51
C SER A 61 -4.14 24.91 6.28
N SER A 62 -3.25 24.57 5.37
CA SER A 62 -3.57 23.72 4.23
C SER A 62 -2.64 22.53 4.27
N ARG A 63 -3.18 21.34 4.06
CA ARG A 63 -2.44 20.08 4.05
C ARG A 63 -2.73 19.35 2.75
N ILE A 64 -1.69 18.87 2.11
CA ILE A 64 -1.77 17.94 0.99
C ILE A 64 -1.28 16.57 1.43
N THR A 65 -1.96 15.52 0.97
CA THR A 65 -1.52 14.14 1.09
C THR A 65 -1.67 13.47 -0.26
N VAL A 66 -0.57 12.92 -0.78
CA VAL A 66 -0.54 12.22 -2.05
C VAL A 66 -0.10 10.78 -1.79
N ARG A 67 -1.00 9.85 -2.01
CA ARG A 67 -0.80 8.41 -1.78
C ARG A 67 -0.73 7.67 -3.10
N ALA A 68 0.27 6.79 -3.23
CA ALA A 68 0.40 5.85 -4.32
C ALA A 68 0.07 4.43 -3.84
N THR A 69 -0.83 3.77 -4.55
CA THR A 69 -1.26 2.39 -4.30
C THR A 69 -1.13 1.58 -5.59
N TYR A 70 -0.59 0.36 -5.50
CA TYR A 70 -0.49 -0.53 -6.64
C TYR A 70 -1.86 -1.04 -7.06
N LEU A 71 -2.24 -0.89 -8.32
CA LEU A 71 -3.49 -1.45 -8.85
C LEU A 71 -3.25 -2.82 -9.48
N TYR A 72 -2.44 -2.86 -10.53
CA TYR A 72 -2.27 -4.04 -11.38
C TYR A 72 -1.06 -3.84 -12.30
N GLY A 73 -0.54 -4.89 -12.93
CA GLY A 73 0.55 -4.76 -13.89
C GLY A 73 1.31 -6.06 -14.12
N SER A 74 2.51 -5.93 -14.70
CA SER A 74 3.44 -7.02 -14.97
C SER A 74 3.68 -7.92 -13.76
N ARG A 75 3.89 -9.21 -14.06
CA ARG A 75 4.11 -10.26 -13.06
C ARG A 75 5.36 -9.95 -12.23
N GLY A 76 5.12 -9.71 -10.95
CA GLY A 76 6.12 -9.55 -9.90
C GLY A 76 5.42 -9.71 -8.56
N GLY A 77 6.15 -9.71 -7.44
CA GLY A 77 5.61 -9.91 -6.08
C GLY A 77 4.62 -8.85 -5.58
N PHE A 78 4.00 -8.08 -6.46
CA PHE A 78 3.07 -6.99 -6.17
C PHE A 78 1.66 -7.52 -5.97
N ARG A 79 0.99 -7.01 -4.94
CA ARG A 79 -0.44 -7.29 -4.70
C ARG A 79 -1.26 -6.06 -5.05
N SER A 80 -2.38 -6.26 -5.75
CA SER A 80 -3.38 -5.20 -5.92
C SER A 80 -3.78 -4.64 -4.56
N GLY A 81 -3.80 -3.32 -4.42
CA GLY A 81 -4.02 -2.61 -3.16
C GLY A 81 -2.78 -2.43 -2.29
N GLN A 82 -1.60 -2.91 -2.71
CA GLN A 82 -0.36 -2.70 -1.95
C GLN A 82 -0.01 -1.21 -1.87
N PHE A 83 0.28 -0.75 -0.66
CA PHE A 83 0.81 0.60 -0.42
C PHE A 83 2.20 0.74 -1.03
N ILE A 84 2.41 1.76 -1.86
CA ILE A 84 3.72 2.02 -2.48
C ILE A 84 4.43 3.17 -1.79
N SER A 85 3.72 4.27 -1.52
CA SER A 85 4.28 5.46 -0.89
C SER A 85 3.16 6.42 -0.50
N GLU A 86 3.46 7.27 0.47
CA GLU A 86 2.70 8.47 0.74
C GLU A 86 3.66 9.63 0.98
N MET A 87 3.34 10.78 0.42
CA MET A 87 4.01 12.04 0.73
C MET A 87 2.95 13.07 1.09
N GLY A 88 3.33 14.03 1.91
CA GLY A 88 2.43 15.11 2.28
C GLY A 88 3.18 16.40 2.54
N GLY A 89 2.44 17.49 2.55
CA GLY A 89 2.94 18.81 2.85
C GLY A 89 1.93 19.57 3.70
N GLU A 90 2.41 20.57 4.42
CA GLU A 90 1.59 21.37 5.32
C GLU A 90 2.03 22.83 5.28
N LEU A 91 1.08 23.72 5.02
CA LEU A 91 1.24 25.16 5.09
C LEU A 91 0.88 25.60 6.49
N ASN A 92 1.74 26.40 7.09
CA ASN A 92 1.46 27.14 8.31
C ASN A 92 1.52 28.64 8.00
N TYR A 93 0.34 29.26 7.90
CA TYR A 93 0.24 30.67 7.53
C TYR A 93 0.81 31.59 8.62
N SER A 94 0.57 31.28 9.90
CA SER A 94 1.06 32.07 11.04
C SER A 94 2.59 32.12 11.09
N ARG A 95 3.25 31.01 10.75
CA ARG A 95 4.72 30.90 10.67
C ARG A 95 5.27 31.28 9.30
N ARG A 96 4.42 31.64 8.33
CA ARG A 96 4.80 31.95 6.94
C ARG A 96 5.75 30.89 6.36
N SER A 97 5.40 29.62 6.58
CA SER A 97 6.25 28.49 6.23
C SER A 97 5.47 27.32 5.65
N VAL A 98 6.13 26.53 4.80
CA VAL A 98 5.57 25.31 4.21
C VAL A 98 6.48 24.12 4.45
N LYS A 99 5.91 23.03 4.96
CA LYS A 99 6.57 21.73 5.05
C LYS A 99 6.26 20.93 3.79
N LEU A 100 7.28 20.36 3.15
CA LEU A 100 7.13 19.59 1.90
C LEU A 100 7.14 18.07 2.12
N THR A 101 7.27 17.62 3.37
CA THR A 101 7.22 16.20 3.73
C THR A 101 6.31 16.00 4.95
N ASN A 102 5.70 14.83 5.07
CA ASN A 102 4.94 14.41 6.24
C ASN A 102 5.79 13.59 7.23
N GLY A 103 7.12 13.75 7.18
CA GLY A 103 8.07 12.93 7.93
C GLY A 103 9.06 12.26 6.99
N SER A 104 9.23 10.94 7.12
CA SER A 104 10.11 10.15 6.26
C SER A 104 9.49 9.92 4.88
N VAL A 105 10.26 10.18 3.82
CA VAL A 105 9.87 9.88 2.45
C VAL A 105 10.32 8.47 2.09
N MET A 106 9.37 7.54 1.98
CA MET A 106 9.64 6.12 1.74
C MET A 106 8.92 5.62 0.48
N ILE A 107 9.67 4.98 -0.41
CA ILE A 107 9.13 4.26 -1.56
C ILE A 107 9.37 2.77 -1.36
N ASP A 108 8.33 1.96 -1.60
CA ASP A 108 8.45 0.50 -1.66
C ASP A 108 9.65 0.11 -2.53
N SER A 109 10.50 -0.76 -1.99
CA SER A 109 11.76 -1.17 -2.63
C SER A 109 11.59 -1.60 -4.09
N SER A 110 10.47 -2.26 -4.37
CA SER A 110 10.13 -2.79 -5.68
C SER A 110 9.71 -1.72 -6.68
N MET A 111 9.46 -0.47 -6.27
CA MET A 111 9.11 0.67 -7.13
C MET A 111 10.18 1.78 -7.15
N ARG A 112 11.32 1.56 -6.50
CA ARG A 112 12.45 2.52 -6.52
C ARG A 112 13.03 2.65 -7.92
N GLY A 113 13.42 3.87 -8.28
CA GLY A 113 14.01 4.16 -9.59
C GLY A 113 13.00 4.32 -10.74
N LEU A 114 11.70 4.12 -10.50
CA LEU A 114 10.65 4.29 -11.51
C LEU A 114 10.00 5.68 -11.52
N HIS A 115 10.68 6.70 -10.97
CA HIS A 115 10.20 8.08 -10.85
C HIS A 115 8.91 8.31 -10.06
N VAL A 116 8.33 7.28 -9.42
CA VAL A 116 7.12 7.41 -8.59
C VAL A 116 7.30 8.46 -7.50
N GLY A 117 8.44 8.43 -6.80
CA GLY A 117 8.75 9.43 -5.77
C GLY A 117 8.84 10.85 -6.32
N THR A 118 9.48 11.02 -7.49
CA THR A 118 9.57 12.31 -8.20
C THR A 118 8.20 12.84 -8.58
N TYR A 119 7.32 11.98 -9.10
CA TYR A 119 5.96 12.34 -9.47
C TYR A 119 5.12 12.78 -8.25
N LEU A 120 5.21 12.03 -7.13
CA LEU A 120 4.52 12.38 -5.90
C LEU A 120 5.03 13.72 -5.35
N PHE A 121 6.35 13.88 -5.27
CA PHE A 121 6.96 15.11 -4.77
C PHE A 121 6.68 16.31 -5.65
N HIS A 122 6.61 16.14 -6.98
CA HIS A 122 6.14 17.17 -7.90
C HIS A 122 4.76 17.70 -7.51
N LYS A 123 3.79 16.82 -7.19
CA LYS A 123 2.46 17.29 -6.75
C LYS A 123 2.54 18.12 -5.47
N ILE A 124 3.40 17.74 -4.51
CA ILE A 124 3.62 18.52 -3.29
C ILE A 124 4.23 19.88 -3.61
N VAL A 125 5.27 19.94 -4.44
CA VAL A 125 5.93 21.20 -4.81
C VAL A 125 5.01 22.10 -5.63
N SER A 126 4.26 21.54 -6.59
CA SER A 126 3.25 22.26 -7.37
C SER A 126 2.11 22.80 -6.52
N TRP A 127 1.73 22.09 -5.45
CA TRP A 127 0.81 22.59 -4.45
C TRP A 127 1.42 23.74 -3.64
N ALA A 128 2.65 23.59 -3.14
CA ALA A 128 3.33 24.62 -2.37
C ALA A 128 3.53 25.93 -3.16
N LYS A 129 3.82 25.85 -4.46
CA LYS A 129 4.00 27.00 -5.36
C LYS A 129 2.74 27.86 -5.55
N GLN A 130 1.57 27.42 -5.11
CA GLN A 130 0.33 28.20 -5.18
C GLN A 130 0.22 29.24 -4.05
N PHE A 131 1.06 29.14 -3.01
CA PHE A 131 1.06 30.06 -1.88
C PHE A 131 2.03 31.23 -2.06
N ASP A 132 2.05 32.13 -1.08
CA ASP A 132 2.90 33.32 -1.08
C ASP A 132 4.39 32.94 -1.31
N PRO A 133 5.02 33.45 -2.38
CA PRO A 133 6.38 33.08 -2.77
C PRO A 133 7.44 33.47 -1.73
N SER A 134 7.13 34.39 -0.81
CA SER A 134 8.03 34.84 0.25
C SER A 134 8.14 33.87 1.43
N PHE A 135 7.22 32.90 1.54
CA PHE A 135 7.20 31.95 2.64
C PHE A 135 8.40 31.02 2.60
N THR A 136 8.86 30.62 3.77
CA THR A 136 10.03 29.74 3.94
C THR A 136 9.65 28.28 3.80
N VAL A 137 10.55 27.47 3.28
CA VAL A 137 10.43 26.02 3.28
C VAL A 137 11.00 25.51 4.59
N VAL A 138 10.22 24.73 5.34
CA VAL A 138 10.68 24.09 6.57
C VAL A 138 11.86 23.16 6.23
N PRO A 139 13.00 23.25 6.93
CA PRO A 139 14.18 22.46 6.60
C PRO A 139 13.92 20.96 6.54
N ILE A 140 14.41 20.32 5.47
CA ILE A 140 14.40 18.87 5.28
C ILE A 140 15.75 18.34 5.72
N SER A 141 15.77 17.40 6.65
CA SER A 141 16.99 16.70 7.05
C SER A 141 17.13 15.40 6.27
N VAL A 142 18.35 15.10 5.84
CA VAL A 142 18.74 13.81 5.27
C VAL A 142 19.89 13.25 6.08
N ILE A 143 19.84 11.96 6.40
CA ILE A 143 20.84 11.31 7.27
C ILE A 143 21.81 10.45 6.46
N SER A 144 23.02 10.28 6.98
CA SER A 144 24.07 9.47 6.36
C SER A 144 23.70 7.99 6.26
N GLY A 145 22.92 7.46 7.20
CA GLY A 145 22.44 6.07 7.17
C GLY A 145 21.58 5.72 5.94
N ASP A 146 20.93 6.71 5.33
CA ASP A 146 20.15 6.51 4.10
C ASP A 146 20.99 6.73 2.83
N ALA A 147 22.26 7.11 2.95
CA ALA A 147 23.13 7.53 1.85
C ALA A 147 24.01 6.40 1.30
N GLU A 148 23.46 5.19 1.19
CA GLU A 148 24.19 4.04 0.65
C GLU A 148 23.95 3.83 -0.85
N GLY A 149 25.04 3.66 -1.60
CA GLY A 149 25.05 3.31 -3.02
C GLY A 149 24.10 4.18 -3.86
N ALA A 150 23.30 3.51 -4.71
CA ALA A 150 22.35 4.19 -5.58
C ALA A 150 21.21 4.92 -4.85
N ASN A 151 21.00 4.68 -3.54
CA ASN A 151 19.97 5.40 -2.79
C ASN A 151 20.34 6.86 -2.56
N LYS A 152 21.62 7.12 -2.24
CA LYS A 152 22.17 8.46 -2.08
C LYS A 152 21.83 9.35 -3.28
N ASP A 153 22.18 8.87 -4.48
CA ASP A 153 22.02 9.65 -5.70
C ASP A 153 20.55 9.89 -6.04
N ARG A 154 19.68 8.87 -5.88
CA ARG A 154 18.24 9.02 -6.12
C ARG A 154 17.58 10.00 -5.15
N ARG A 155 17.89 9.88 -3.85
CA ARG A 155 17.36 10.75 -2.79
C ARG A 155 17.79 12.19 -3.03
N ASN A 156 19.08 12.42 -3.29
CA ASN A 156 19.59 13.77 -3.48
C ASN A 156 19.01 14.39 -4.75
N LYS A 157 18.97 13.64 -5.88
CA LYS A 157 18.33 14.10 -7.13
C LYS A 157 16.87 14.46 -6.94
N LEU A 158 16.10 13.70 -6.15
CA LEU A 158 14.69 14.02 -5.87
C LEU A 158 14.53 15.45 -5.35
N TYR A 159 15.33 15.83 -4.36
CA TYR A 159 15.23 17.14 -3.74
C TYR A 159 15.90 18.24 -4.57
N THR A 160 17.10 18.01 -5.10
CA THR A 160 17.83 19.03 -5.86
C THR A 160 17.12 19.39 -7.16
N ASN A 161 16.48 18.42 -7.83
CA ASN A 161 15.67 18.68 -9.02
C ASN A 161 14.49 19.60 -8.71
N SER A 162 14.00 19.60 -7.47
CA SER A 162 12.92 20.46 -6.99
C SER A 162 13.40 21.81 -6.45
N GLY A 163 14.67 22.18 -6.67
CA GLY A 163 15.26 23.43 -6.20
C GLY A 163 15.70 23.43 -4.74
N ILE A 164 15.68 22.27 -4.06
CA ILE A 164 16.06 22.17 -2.66
C ILE A 164 17.58 22.03 -2.56
N ARG A 165 18.21 23.02 -1.96
CA ARG A 165 19.67 23.06 -1.72
C ARG A 165 19.96 22.56 -0.31
N PHE A 166 21.04 21.79 -0.16
CA PHE A 166 21.47 21.24 1.13
C PHE A 166 22.78 21.87 1.60
N ILE A 167 22.84 22.09 2.91
CA ILE A 167 24.04 22.31 3.69
C ILE A 167 24.43 20.94 4.24
N TRP A 168 25.55 20.40 3.76
CA TRP A 168 25.99 19.04 4.07
C TRP A 168 26.82 18.98 5.34
N ASP A 169 26.52 18.00 6.19
CA ASP A 169 27.28 17.65 7.38
C ASP A 169 28.31 16.58 7.00
N GLY A 170 29.46 17.03 6.49
CA GLY A 170 30.55 16.16 6.02
C GLY A 170 30.59 16.02 4.51
N ALA A 171 30.80 14.79 4.02
CA ALA A 171 30.92 14.54 2.58
C ALA A 171 29.60 14.86 1.85
N GLU A 172 29.72 15.50 0.68
CA GLU A 172 28.58 15.94 -0.12
C GLU A 172 27.59 14.79 -0.37
N GLY A 173 26.33 15.08 -0.11
CA GLY A 173 25.26 14.13 -0.37
C GLY A 173 25.10 13.04 0.67
N MET A 174 25.89 12.99 1.75
CA MET A 174 25.77 11.97 2.80
C MET A 174 24.65 12.31 3.78
N GLY A 175 24.84 13.34 4.60
CA GLY A 175 23.84 13.83 5.54
C GLY A 175 23.89 15.35 5.62
N GLY A 176 22.82 15.97 6.10
CA GLY A 176 22.72 17.42 6.22
C GLY A 176 21.28 17.92 6.28
N GLN A 177 21.12 19.23 6.20
CA GLN A 177 19.83 19.89 6.20
C GLN A 177 19.67 20.79 4.98
N SER A 178 18.45 20.93 4.48
CA SER A 178 18.18 21.91 3.43
C SER A 178 18.39 23.33 3.97
N ASP A 179 18.81 24.23 3.09
CA ASP A 179 19.00 25.66 3.38
C ASP A 179 17.78 26.24 4.11
N PRO A 180 17.92 26.73 5.36
CA PRO A 180 16.79 27.25 6.14
C PRO A 180 16.25 28.57 5.61
N THR A 181 16.96 29.21 4.67
CA THR A 181 16.52 30.44 4.02
C THR A 181 15.73 30.20 2.73
N LEU A 182 15.64 28.94 2.28
CA LEU A 182 14.94 28.55 1.05
C LEU A 182 13.48 29.00 1.07
N LYS A 183 13.06 29.69 0.00
CA LYS A 183 11.70 30.19 -0.17
C LYS A 183 10.89 29.40 -1.18
N ILE A 184 9.56 29.52 -1.11
CA ILE A 184 8.64 28.95 -2.10
C ILE A 184 8.95 29.42 -3.52
N SER A 185 9.37 30.69 -3.68
CA SER A 185 9.77 31.24 -4.98
C SER A 185 10.84 30.41 -5.69
N GLU A 186 11.77 29.82 -4.94
CA GLU A 186 12.92 29.08 -5.43
C GLU A 186 12.62 27.61 -5.74
N LEU A 187 11.47 27.10 -5.29
CA LEU A 187 11.06 25.74 -5.58
C LEU A 187 10.76 25.55 -7.08
N ILE A 188 11.14 24.39 -7.59
CA ILE A 188 10.96 23.98 -8.98
C ILE A 188 9.99 22.79 -9.00
N PRO A 189 8.79 22.92 -9.60
CA PRO A 189 7.88 21.79 -9.78
C PRO A 189 8.41 20.87 -10.90
N TYR A 190 9.48 20.13 -10.60
CA TYR A 190 10.19 19.28 -11.56
C TYR A 190 9.24 18.26 -12.20
N ALA A 191 9.05 18.35 -13.51
CA ALA A 191 8.02 17.61 -14.24
C ALA A 191 8.63 16.67 -15.31
N ASN A 192 9.60 15.84 -14.92
CA ASN A 192 10.26 14.91 -15.84
C ASN A 192 10.28 13.49 -15.27
N TRP A 193 9.53 12.61 -15.92
CA TRP A 193 9.38 11.17 -15.61
C TRP A 193 9.04 10.43 -16.92
N PRO A 194 10.03 10.16 -17.79
CA PRO A 194 9.75 9.67 -19.15
C PRO A 194 9.03 8.32 -19.19
N ASN A 195 9.04 7.58 -18.08
CA ASN A 195 8.42 6.27 -17.94
C ASN A 195 7.03 6.32 -17.28
N ILE A 196 6.46 7.50 -16.99
CA ILE A 196 5.13 7.63 -16.38
C ILE A 196 4.20 8.37 -17.34
N THR A 197 3.06 7.77 -17.64
CA THR A 197 1.97 8.40 -18.40
C THR A 197 0.67 8.34 -17.60
N ARG A 198 -0.19 9.36 -17.75
CA ARG A 198 -1.53 9.34 -17.14
C ARG A 198 -2.45 8.50 -18.01
N ASN A 199 -3.13 7.53 -17.42
CA ASN A 199 -4.16 6.77 -18.12
C ASN A 199 -5.50 7.50 -17.97
N HIS A 200 -5.82 8.36 -18.94
CA HIS A 200 -7.02 9.18 -18.93
C HIS A 200 -8.30 8.38 -19.20
N ASP A 201 -8.20 7.26 -19.92
CA ASP A 201 -9.36 6.51 -20.40
C ASP A 201 -9.85 5.45 -19.41
N MET A 202 -9.18 5.32 -18.25
CA MET A 202 -9.44 4.25 -17.27
C MET A 202 -9.41 2.85 -17.90
N SER A 203 -8.80 2.69 -19.08
CA SER A 203 -8.75 1.42 -19.83
C SER A 203 -8.04 0.31 -19.04
N ALA A 204 -7.15 0.69 -18.13
CA ALA A 204 -6.56 -0.21 -17.15
C ALA A 204 -7.61 -0.82 -16.21
N LEU A 205 -8.63 -0.05 -15.78
CA LEU A 205 -9.74 -0.57 -14.98
C LEU A 205 -10.58 -1.56 -15.77
N ASP A 206 -10.87 -1.30 -17.05
CA ASP A 206 -11.61 -2.25 -17.89
C ASP A 206 -10.89 -3.60 -18.00
N LYS A 207 -9.57 -3.56 -18.19
CA LYS A 207 -8.75 -4.78 -18.19
C LYS A 207 -8.79 -5.49 -16.84
N ILE A 208 -8.69 -4.75 -15.73
CA ILE A 208 -8.81 -5.30 -14.37
C ILE A 208 -10.20 -5.94 -14.17
N TRP A 209 -11.27 -5.30 -14.64
CA TRP A 209 -12.63 -5.83 -14.53
C TRP A 209 -12.83 -7.12 -15.35
N ARG A 210 -12.26 -7.19 -16.56
CA ARG A 210 -12.27 -8.41 -17.38
C ARG A 210 -11.45 -9.54 -16.76
N ASP A 211 -10.29 -9.22 -16.20
CA ASP A 211 -9.47 -10.22 -15.52
C ASP A 211 -10.18 -10.73 -14.26
N PHE A 212 -10.81 -9.83 -13.50
CA PHE A 212 -11.58 -10.17 -12.31
C PHE A 212 -12.78 -11.07 -12.64
N SER A 213 -13.54 -10.76 -13.71
CA SER A 213 -14.66 -11.61 -14.14
C SER A 213 -14.19 -13.00 -14.54
N THR A 214 -13.10 -13.09 -15.29
CA THR A 214 -12.45 -14.35 -15.68
C THR A 214 -11.95 -15.14 -14.46
N LEU A 215 -11.34 -14.46 -13.48
CA LEU A 215 -10.85 -15.10 -12.26
C LEU A 215 -12.02 -15.63 -11.40
N LYS A 216 -13.10 -14.85 -11.31
CA LYS A 216 -14.34 -15.23 -10.62
C LYS A 216 -14.97 -16.45 -11.26
N GLU A 217 -14.98 -16.53 -12.59
CA GLU A 217 -15.46 -17.69 -13.33
C GLU A 217 -14.59 -18.94 -13.08
N LYS A 218 -13.26 -18.81 -13.17
CA LYS A 218 -12.32 -19.90 -12.84
C LYS A 218 -12.51 -20.40 -11.40
N SER A 219 -12.67 -19.48 -10.44
CA SER A 219 -12.94 -19.82 -9.04
C SER A 219 -14.25 -20.59 -8.88
N ARG A 220 -15.31 -20.21 -9.60
CA ARG A 220 -16.58 -20.96 -9.65
C ARG A 220 -16.39 -22.36 -10.24
N GLY A 221 -15.66 -22.48 -11.35
CA GLY A 221 -15.33 -23.76 -11.97
C GLY A 221 -14.55 -24.70 -11.05
N LEU A 222 -13.51 -24.19 -10.38
CA LEU A 222 -12.74 -24.95 -9.40
C LEU A 222 -13.60 -25.39 -8.20
N ARG A 223 -14.49 -24.53 -7.71
CA ARG A 223 -15.44 -24.90 -6.65
C ARG A 223 -16.43 -25.97 -7.11
N ALA A 224 -16.90 -25.93 -8.35
CA ALA A 224 -17.78 -26.95 -8.92
C ALA A 224 -17.03 -28.30 -9.07
N SER A 225 -15.82 -28.26 -9.63
CA SER A 225 -14.97 -29.44 -9.78
C SER A 225 -14.61 -30.07 -8.43
N LYS A 226 -14.28 -29.27 -7.40
CA LYS A 226 -14.07 -29.77 -6.04
C LYS A 226 -15.29 -30.49 -5.47
N ARG A 227 -16.51 -29.99 -5.73
CA ARG A 227 -17.75 -30.67 -5.32
C ARG A 227 -17.96 -31.98 -6.09
N TYR A 228 -17.64 -31.99 -7.37
CA TYR A 228 -17.73 -33.19 -8.20
C TYR A 228 -16.81 -34.29 -7.66
N TYR A 229 -15.51 -34.02 -7.52
CA TYR A 229 -14.55 -35.01 -7.00
C TYR A 229 -14.87 -35.47 -5.59
N ARG A 230 -15.43 -34.60 -4.74
CA ARG A 230 -15.89 -35.00 -3.40
C ARG A 230 -17.01 -36.04 -3.47
N ARG A 231 -18.02 -35.82 -4.31
CA ARG A 231 -19.12 -36.78 -4.51
C ARG A 231 -18.62 -38.09 -5.10
N GLU A 232 -17.71 -38.01 -6.06
CA GLU A 232 -17.10 -39.19 -6.67
C GLU A 232 -16.32 -39.99 -5.62
N TYR A 233 -15.51 -39.33 -4.79
CA TYR A 233 -14.80 -39.98 -3.70
C TYR A 233 -15.74 -40.63 -2.67
N GLU A 234 -16.82 -39.95 -2.26
CA GLU A 234 -17.87 -40.51 -1.37
C GLU A 234 -18.57 -41.73 -2.01
N THR A 235 -18.75 -41.73 -3.33
CA THR A 235 -19.35 -42.85 -4.07
C THR A 235 -18.38 -44.03 -4.17
N ILE A 236 -17.11 -43.77 -4.48
CA ILE A 236 -16.09 -44.82 -4.56
C ILE A 236 -15.86 -45.45 -3.19
N THR A 237 -15.74 -44.64 -2.14
CA THR A 237 -15.56 -45.12 -0.77
C THR A 237 -16.75 -45.93 -0.27
N SER A 238 -18.00 -45.54 -0.60
CA SER A 238 -19.18 -46.34 -0.25
C SER A 238 -19.21 -47.69 -1.00
N ARG A 239 -18.87 -47.71 -2.30
CA ARG A 239 -18.71 -48.96 -3.08
C ARG A 239 -17.61 -49.85 -2.51
N LEU A 240 -16.44 -49.29 -2.18
CA LEU A 240 -15.33 -50.03 -1.58
C LEU A 240 -15.72 -50.60 -0.20
N ARG A 241 -16.44 -49.85 0.63
CA ARG A 241 -16.98 -50.38 1.90
C ARG A 241 -17.96 -51.51 1.69
N ALA A 242 -18.85 -51.41 0.71
CA ALA A 242 -19.81 -52.47 0.39
C ALA A 242 -19.09 -53.75 -0.07
N ILE A 243 -18.09 -53.62 -0.94
CA ILE A 243 -17.26 -54.75 -1.39
C ILE A 243 -16.48 -55.35 -0.21
N ALA A 244 -15.84 -54.54 0.61
CA ALA A 244 -15.11 -55.02 1.80
C ALA A 244 -16.05 -55.73 2.79
N GLY A 245 -17.25 -55.19 3.02
CA GLY A 245 -18.27 -55.83 3.85
C GLY A 245 -18.72 -57.18 3.29
N PHE A 246 -18.95 -57.26 1.98
CA PHE A 246 -19.33 -58.50 1.31
C PHE A 246 -18.19 -59.54 1.36
N LEU A 247 -16.94 -59.13 1.15
CA LEU A 247 -15.78 -60.03 1.18
C LEU A 247 -15.50 -60.56 2.60
N ASN A 248 -15.71 -59.74 3.62
CA ASN A 248 -15.51 -60.13 5.02
C ASN A 248 -16.67 -60.98 5.58
N PHE A 249 -17.86 -60.93 4.96
CA PHE A 249 -19.05 -61.68 5.37
C PHE A 249 -18.83 -63.21 5.49
N PRO A 250 -18.24 -63.91 4.50
CA PRO A 250 -17.94 -65.34 4.65
C PRO A 250 -16.90 -65.61 5.75
N GLY A 251 -15.95 -64.70 5.98
CA GLY A 251 -15.01 -64.79 7.10
C GLY A 251 -15.70 -64.72 8.46
N TYR A 252 -16.67 -63.81 8.63
CA TYR A 252 -17.48 -63.75 9.85
C TYR A 252 -18.32 -65.01 10.06
N ILE A 253 -18.93 -65.55 8.99
CA ILE A 253 -19.68 -66.82 9.05
C ILE A 253 -18.76 -67.97 9.47
N LEU A 254 -17.58 -68.07 8.88
CA LEU A 254 -16.59 -69.10 9.22
C LEU A 254 -16.17 -69.00 10.69
N CYS A 255 -15.90 -67.79 11.19
CA CYS A 255 -15.56 -67.56 12.60
C CYS A 255 -16.70 -67.95 13.55
N ILE A 256 -17.96 -67.65 13.21
CA ILE A 256 -19.13 -68.05 14.00
C ILE A 256 -19.27 -69.58 14.02
N LEU A 257 -19.13 -70.24 12.86
CA LEU A 257 -19.20 -71.70 12.75
C LEU A 257 -18.05 -72.37 13.50
N LEU A 258 -16.82 -71.85 13.40
CA LEU A 258 -15.67 -72.31 14.18
C LEU A 258 -15.90 -72.11 15.68
N GLY A 259 -16.43 -70.96 16.11
CA GLY A 259 -16.76 -70.69 17.50
C GLY A 259 -17.82 -71.67 18.05
N LEU A 260 -18.86 -71.97 17.28
CA LEU A 260 -19.88 -72.96 17.63
C LEU A 260 -19.31 -74.39 17.67
N ALA A 261 -18.42 -74.74 16.72
CA ALA A 261 -17.76 -76.04 16.70
C ALA A 261 -16.81 -76.22 17.89
N ILE A 262 -16.02 -75.19 18.20
CA ILE A 262 -15.12 -75.16 19.37
C ILE A 262 -15.93 -75.18 20.67
N GLY A 263 -17.02 -74.41 20.79
CA GLY A 263 -17.89 -74.42 21.97
C GLY A 263 -18.58 -75.77 22.20
N LYS A 264 -18.92 -76.49 21.13
CA LYS A 264 -19.39 -77.88 21.21
C LYS A 264 -18.28 -78.86 21.59
N ALA A 265 -17.06 -78.68 21.06
CA ALA A 265 -15.92 -79.55 21.35
C ALA A 265 -15.35 -79.33 22.76
N LEU A 266 -15.41 -78.12 23.30
CA LEU A 266 -14.97 -77.74 24.64
C LEU A 266 -16.06 -77.92 25.72
N GLY A 267 -17.20 -78.51 25.36
CA GLY A 267 -18.17 -79.01 26.34
C GLY A 267 -19.00 -77.94 27.04
N TRP A 268 -19.66 -77.06 26.29
CA TRP A 268 -20.83 -76.35 26.84
C TRP A 268 -22.09 -77.22 26.79
N TYR A 269 -22.08 -78.23 27.67
CA TYR A 269 -23.25 -78.77 28.32
C TYR A 269 -22.83 -79.31 29.69
N GLN A 270 -22.84 -78.46 30.70
CA GLN A 270 -23.09 -78.90 32.07
C GLN A 270 -24.04 -77.90 32.74
N GLY A 271 -25.30 -78.33 32.87
CA GLY A 271 -26.26 -77.86 33.87
C GLY A 271 -27.14 -76.68 33.49
N PHE A 272 -28.24 -76.91 32.79
CA PHE A 272 -29.61 -76.96 33.35
C PHE A 272 -30.61 -77.25 32.23
#